data_AF-A0A448Z9E4-F1
#
_entry.id   AF-A0A448Z9E4-F1
#
_cell.length_a   1.000
_cell.length_b   1.000
_cell.length_c   1.000
_cell.angle_alpha   90.00
_cell.angle_beta   90.00
_cell.angle_gamma   90.00
#
_symmetry.space_group_name_H-M   'P 1'
#
loop_
_entity.id
_entity.type
_entity.pdbx_description
1 polymer ?
#
loop_
_entity_poly.entity_id
_entity_poly.type
_entity_poly.pdbx_seq_one_letter_code
_entity_poly.pdbx_strand_id
1 'polypeptide(L)'
;MTQDITNESSLLRQASSPTTPAIIARPTISASAWRVWYSTTVKLLPTIAFFSFLTANLAFHSHLALPFSFDGNGRIDPKEIGRQKLLRGNQTHVIDPLQNKQKMKLSLWLIPPGGEDLTDAGDRKSNVYGQTLQVIDELSGRFGGPKFIPHITVVGGIQVDSEKEANDLSKRLSEGLAGFGTVQCDFRDILQEPGCWNQALILEMIPSKTFVELCELSRRLLNMEQEGDCITFPPPAGVPHMSLFYGDSPLDGSDSQTGRDDYLARVFGTDSNGIGDDKKSFQSHRVMLWKTDPSSASGVPEWKPLIDIGLL
;
A
#
# COMPACT_ATOMS: atom_id res chain seq x y z
N MET A 1 31.61 -31.68 -58.51
CA MET A 1 31.11 -32.69 -59.46
C MET A 1 29.62 -32.79 -59.27
N THR A 2 28.92 -32.30 -60.28
CA THR A 2 27.48 -32.20 -60.48
C THR A 2 26.85 -33.57 -60.65
N GLN A 3 25.73 -33.84 -59.98
CA GLN A 3 24.72 -34.78 -60.50
C GLN A 3 23.31 -34.26 -60.19
N ASP A 4 22.67 -33.79 -61.26
CA ASP A 4 21.24 -33.68 -61.44
C ASP A 4 20.61 -35.07 -61.54
N ILE A 5 19.47 -35.29 -60.89
CA ILE A 5 18.45 -36.23 -61.38
C ILE A 5 17.08 -35.58 -61.23
N THR A 6 16.52 -35.26 -62.38
CA THR A 6 15.13 -34.92 -62.67
C THR A 6 14.21 -36.12 -62.49
N ASN A 7 12.98 -35.91 -62.01
CA ASN A 7 11.82 -36.57 -62.62
C ASN A 7 10.51 -35.80 -62.37
N GLU A 8 9.92 -35.37 -63.47
CA GLU A 8 8.54 -34.93 -63.60
C GLU A 8 7.57 -36.13 -63.65
N SER A 9 6.37 -35.95 -63.10
CA SER A 9 5.07 -36.35 -63.70
C SER A 9 3.97 -36.10 -62.64
N SER A 10 3.28 -34.96 -62.66
CA SER A 10 2.09 -34.63 -63.48
C SER A 10 0.79 -35.36 -63.06
N LEU A 11 -0.16 -34.54 -62.60
CA LEU A 11 -1.61 -34.60 -62.83
C LEU A 11 -2.46 -35.64 -62.05
N LEU A 12 -3.29 -35.16 -61.12
CA LEU A 12 -4.73 -34.92 -61.37
C LEU A 12 -5.44 -34.26 -60.18
N ARG A 13 -6.33 -33.33 -60.53
CA ARG A 13 -7.21 -32.53 -59.68
C ARG A 13 -8.21 -33.41 -58.92
N GLN A 14 -8.56 -33.00 -57.70
CA GLN A 14 -9.97 -32.84 -57.33
C GLN A 14 -10.12 -31.84 -56.19
N ALA A 15 -10.89 -30.78 -56.48
CA ALA A 15 -11.36 -29.82 -55.51
C ALA A 15 -12.64 -30.35 -54.86
N SER A 16 -12.71 -30.30 -53.54
CA SER A 16 -13.96 -30.39 -52.78
C SER A 16 -13.89 -29.46 -51.57
N SER A 17 -14.57 -28.33 -51.73
CA SER A 17 -15.28 -27.50 -50.75
C SER A 17 -14.71 -27.25 -49.35
N PRO A 18 -14.47 -25.98 -48.95
CA PRO A 18 -14.25 -25.63 -47.56
C PRO A 18 -15.57 -25.76 -46.77
N THR A 19 -15.56 -26.59 -45.74
CA THR A 19 -16.65 -26.67 -44.76
C THR A 19 -16.55 -25.45 -43.84
N THR A 20 -17.47 -24.51 -44.00
CA THR A 20 -17.67 -23.37 -43.10
C THR A 20 -17.94 -23.89 -41.67
N PRO A 21 -17.10 -23.59 -40.67
CA PRO A 21 -17.48 -23.88 -39.29
C PRO A 21 -18.61 -22.94 -38.87
N ALA A 22 -19.68 -23.54 -38.35
CA ALA A 22 -20.85 -22.85 -37.84
C ALA A 22 -20.45 -21.85 -36.74
N ILE A 23 -20.83 -20.58 -36.95
CA ILE A 23 -20.83 -19.54 -35.92
C ILE A 23 -21.92 -19.92 -34.92
N ILE A 24 -21.52 -20.57 -33.82
CA ILE A 24 -22.39 -20.74 -32.66
C ILE A 24 -22.35 -19.42 -31.89
N ALA A 25 -23.39 -18.60 -32.09
CA ALA A 25 -23.65 -17.43 -31.27
C ALA A 25 -23.80 -17.86 -29.81
N ARG A 26 -22.81 -17.51 -28.97
CA ARG A 26 -22.92 -17.65 -27.52
C ARG A 26 -23.85 -16.55 -27.01
N PRO A 27 -24.83 -16.85 -26.15
CA PRO A 27 -25.63 -15.81 -25.50
C PRO A 27 -24.71 -14.97 -24.61
N THR A 28 -24.72 -13.66 -24.84
CA THR A 28 -24.21 -12.64 -23.93
C THR A 28 -24.98 -12.73 -22.61
N ILE A 29 -24.34 -13.29 -21.58
CA ILE A 29 -24.80 -13.19 -20.20
C ILE A 29 -24.19 -11.90 -19.64
N SER A 30 -25.07 -10.95 -19.34
CA SER A 30 -24.78 -9.73 -18.59
C SER A 30 -24.18 -10.10 -17.22
N ALA A 31 -22.93 -9.72 -16.99
CA ALA A 31 -22.31 -9.78 -15.67
C ALA A 31 -22.76 -8.56 -14.85
N SER A 32 -23.98 -8.61 -14.36
CA SER A 32 -24.45 -7.78 -13.25
C SER A 32 -24.93 -8.71 -12.13
N ALA A 33 -24.46 -8.44 -10.92
CA ALA A 33 -24.77 -9.12 -9.66
C ALA A 33 -23.95 -10.37 -9.29
N TRP A 34 -22.79 -10.15 -8.68
CA TRP A 34 -22.30 -11.01 -7.58
C TRP A 34 -22.03 -10.13 -6.35
N ARG A 35 -23.07 -9.95 -5.54
CA ARG A 35 -22.98 -9.59 -4.12
C ARG A 35 -23.78 -10.64 -3.36
N VAL A 36 -23.15 -11.71 -2.87
CA VAL A 36 -23.72 -12.53 -1.78
C VAL A 36 -22.59 -13.09 -0.90
N TRP A 37 -22.49 -12.49 0.29
CA TRP A 37 -22.39 -13.08 1.63
C TRP A 37 -21.48 -14.29 1.88
N TYR A 38 -20.47 -14.08 2.73
CA TYR A 38 -20.09 -15.08 3.74
C TYR A 38 -21.04 -14.96 4.93
N SER A 39 -21.98 -15.89 5.03
CA SER A 39 -22.76 -16.15 6.25
C SER A 39 -22.16 -17.38 6.93
N THR A 40 -21.46 -17.18 8.03
CA THR A 40 -21.02 -18.28 8.89
C THR A 40 -22.20 -18.71 9.76
N THR A 41 -22.59 -19.95 9.59
CA THR A 41 -23.64 -20.67 10.31
C THR A 41 -23.39 -20.65 11.82
N VAL A 42 -24.13 -19.82 12.58
CA VAL A 42 -24.26 -19.95 14.04
C VAL A 42 -25.62 -20.57 14.36
N LYS A 43 -25.57 -21.66 15.12
CA LYS A 43 -26.71 -22.47 15.53
C LYS A 43 -27.73 -21.66 16.36
N LEU A 44 -29.00 -21.80 15.99
CA LEU A 44 -30.19 -21.35 16.72
C LEU A 44 -30.37 -22.09 18.06
N LEU A 45 -30.72 -21.34 19.11
CA LEU A 45 -31.83 -21.52 20.09
C LEU A 45 -31.58 -20.65 21.34
N PRO A 46 -32.61 -20.24 22.12
CA PRO A 46 -33.84 -19.56 21.74
C PRO A 46 -34.00 -18.19 22.46
N THR A 47 -34.95 -17.43 21.93
CA THR A 47 -35.42 -16.10 22.28
C THR A 47 -35.81 -15.93 23.76
N ILE A 48 -35.20 -14.94 24.44
CA ILE A 48 -35.82 -14.25 25.58
C ILE A 48 -35.79 -12.75 25.27
N ALA A 49 -36.98 -12.17 25.21
CA ALA A 49 -37.21 -10.75 25.01
C ALA A 49 -36.88 -9.98 26.29
N PHE A 50 -36.17 -8.85 26.16
CA PHE A 50 -36.25 -7.75 27.13
C PHE A 50 -36.11 -6.40 26.41
N PHE A 51 -36.92 -5.46 26.87
CA PHE A 51 -37.22 -4.15 26.31
C PHE A 51 -36.06 -3.14 26.38
N SER A 52 -36.04 -2.24 25.39
CA SER A 52 -35.66 -0.81 25.39
C SER A 52 -34.56 -0.30 26.33
N PHE A 53 -33.53 0.35 25.79
CA PHE A 53 -33.34 1.81 25.87
C PHE A 53 -32.07 2.32 25.16
N LEU A 54 -32.17 3.57 24.71
CA LEU A 54 -31.11 4.58 24.51
C LEU A 54 -30.27 4.55 23.22
N THR A 55 -30.68 5.41 22.30
CA THR A 55 -29.81 6.15 21.38
C THR A 55 -28.78 6.97 22.16
N ALA A 56 -27.49 6.79 21.88
CA ALA A 56 -26.43 7.67 22.36
C ALA A 56 -25.48 8.06 21.23
N ASN A 57 -25.41 9.38 21.04
CA ASN A 57 -24.50 10.15 20.22
C ASN A 57 -23.02 9.80 20.43
N LEU A 58 -22.20 10.06 19.40
CA LEU A 58 -20.87 10.65 19.58
C LEU A 58 -20.51 11.47 18.34
N ALA A 59 -21.02 12.71 18.32
CA ALA A 59 -20.40 13.82 17.60
C ALA A 59 -19.23 14.33 18.45
N PHE A 60 -18.04 14.41 17.88
CA PHE A 60 -16.89 15.08 18.50
C PHE A 60 -17.15 16.60 18.49
N HIS A 61 -17.59 17.14 19.62
CA HIS A 61 -17.49 18.56 19.93
C HIS A 61 -16.32 18.80 20.87
N SER A 62 -15.31 19.49 20.36
CA SER A 62 -14.27 20.14 21.14
C SER A 62 -14.85 21.33 21.91
N HIS A 63 -14.99 21.22 23.22
CA HIS A 63 -15.15 22.36 24.11
C HIS A 63 -14.19 22.24 25.30
N LEU A 64 -13.09 22.99 25.23
CA LEU A 64 -12.42 23.52 26.40
C LEU A 64 -13.34 24.60 27.00
N ALA A 65 -14.10 24.24 28.03
CA ALA A 65 -14.86 25.22 28.82
C ALA A 65 -13.93 25.83 29.88
N LEU A 66 -13.60 27.11 29.72
CA LEU A 66 -13.05 27.93 30.80
C LEU A 66 -14.21 28.34 31.73
N PRO A 67 -14.00 28.44 33.06
CA PRO A 67 -15.04 28.89 33.96
C PRO A 67 -15.17 30.41 33.85
N PHE A 68 -16.24 30.87 33.21
CA PHE A 68 -16.70 32.25 33.31
C PHE A 68 -18.02 32.24 34.08
N SER A 69 -18.07 32.97 35.19
CA SER A 69 -19.32 33.20 35.92
C SER A 69 -20.01 34.40 35.28
N PHE A 70 -21.19 34.19 34.70
CA PHE A 70 -22.02 35.25 34.14
C PHE A 70 -23.03 35.73 35.17
N ASP A 71 -23.32 37.03 35.19
CA ASP A 71 -24.49 37.53 35.92
C ASP A 71 -25.78 37.12 35.19
N GLY A 72 -26.91 37.20 35.90
CA GLY A 72 -28.24 36.81 35.38
C GLY A 72 -28.73 37.60 34.16
N ASN A 73 -27.94 38.53 33.63
CA ASN A 73 -28.21 39.29 32.41
C ASN A 73 -27.15 39.07 31.30
N GLY A 74 -26.25 38.09 31.46
CA GLY A 74 -25.29 37.69 30.43
C GLY A 74 -24.20 38.72 30.14
N ARG A 75 -23.88 39.62 31.09
CA ARG A 75 -22.74 40.55 30.97
C ARG A 75 -21.56 40.04 31.79
N ILE A 76 -20.37 40.09 31.19
CA ILE A 76 -19.10 39.74 31.86
C ILE A 76 -18.75 40.87 32.84
N ASP A 77 -18.54 40.56 34.12
CA ASP A 77 -18.15 41.55 35.14
C ASP A 77 -16.74 42.10 34.83
N PRO A 78 -16.60 43.40 34.52
CA PRO A 78 -15.30 44.00 34.22
C PRO A 78 -14.33 43.98 35.41
N LYS A 79 -14.78 43.68 36.65
CA LYS A 79 -13.90 43.53 37.82
C LYS A 79 -13.17 42.17 37.89
N GLU A 80 -13.64 41.13 37.20
CA GLU A 80 -12.96 39.83 37.16
C GLU A 80 -11.76 39.79 36.21
N ILE A 81 -11.78 40.62 35.16
CA ILE A 81 -10.66 40.74 34.19
C ILE A 81 -9.41 41.34 34.85
N GLY A 82 -9.56 42.10 35.94
CA GLY A 82 -8.46 42.68 36.70
C GLY A 82 -7.75 41.72 37.66
N ARG A 83 -8.42 40.67 38.15
CA ARG A 83 -7.84 39.75 39.16
C ARG A 83 -7.06 38.58 38.56
N GLN A 84 -7.36 38.16 37.34
CA GLN A 84 -6.57 37.09 36.68
C GLN A 84 -5.18 37.55 36.18
N LYS A 85 -4.92 38.87 36.13
CA LYS A 85 -3.60 39.39 35.74
C LYS A 85 -2.54 39.39 36.85
N LEU A 86 -2.89 39.09 38.10
CA LEU A 86 -1.96 39.20 39.24
C LEU A 86 -1.51 37.86 39.84
N LEU A 87 -1.99 36.72 39.33
CA LEU A 87 -1.60 35.37 39.79
C LEU A 87 -0.80 34.55 38.78
N ARG A 88 -0.44 35.13 37.62
CA ARG A 88 0.61 34.57 36.76
C ARG A 88 1.97 34.99 37.30
N GLY A 89 2.36 34.35 38.41
CA GLY A 89 3.76 34.31 38.79
C GLY A 89 4.58 33.75 37.63
N ASN A 90 5.75 34.35 37.40
CA ASN A 90 6.77 33.91 36.46
C ASN A 90 7.14 32.44 36.72
N GLN A 91 6.35 31.48 36.22
CA GLN A 91 6.87 30.17 35.88
C GLN A 91 7.61 30.33 34.56
N THR A 92 8.87 30.72 34.66
CA THR A 92 9.86 30.37 33.64
C THR A 92 9.85 28.85 33.55
N HIS A 93 9.08 28.30 32.61
CA HIS A 93 9.31 26.94 32.13
C HIS A 93 10.77 26.92 31.68
N VAL A 94 11.63 26.33 32.52
CA VAL A 94 12.97 25.93 32.12
C VAL A 94 12.73 24.83 31.08
N ILE A 95 12.62 25.23 29.81
CA ILE A 95 12.69 24.30 28.70
C ILE A 95 14.09 23.71 28.82
N ASP A 96 14.18 22.47 29.29
CA ASP A 96 15.45 21.77 29.39
C ASP A 96 16.04 21.70 27.97
N PRO A 97 17.11 22.46 27.65
CA PRO A 97 17.64 22.53 26.29
C PRO A 97 18.22 21.20 25.80
N LEU A 98 18.25 20.18 26.67
CA LEU A 98 19.00 18.96 26.46
C LEU A 98 18.22 17.75 25.91
N GLN A 99 16.89 17.79 25.76
CA GLN A 99 16.18 16.53 25.45
C GLN A 99 15.01 16.58 24.47
N ASN A 100 15.03 17.46 23.47
CA ASN A 100 14.27 17.18 22.25
C ASN A 100 15.14 16.38 21.27
N LYS A 101 15.63 15.22 21.73
CA LYS A 101 16.34 14.28 20.87
C LYS A 101 15.31 13.76 19.86
N GLN A 102 15.40 14.25 18.62
CA GLN A 102 14.48 13.90 17.56
C GLN A 102 14.45 12.37 17.41
N LYS A 103 13.27 11.78 17.62
CA LYS A 103 13.05 10.35 17.43
C LYS A 103 13.19 10.01 15.96
N MET A 104 13.86 8.90 15.68
CA MET A 104 13.98 8.38 14.33
C MET A 104 12.72 7.60 13.97
N LYS A 105 12.26 7.77 12.73
CA LYS A 105 11.14 7.01 12.17
C LYS A 105 11.67 5.97 11.19
N LEU A 106 11.15 4.76 11.31
CA LEU A 106 11.48 3.62 10.46
C LEU A 106 10.22 3.08 9.78
N SER A 107 10.42 2.33 8.70
CA SER A 107 9.38 1.59 8.01
C SER A 107 9.92 0.27 7.47
N LEU A 108 9.17 -0.81 7.63
CA LEU A 108 9.46 -2.12 7.06
C LEU A 108 8.69 -2.29 5.76
N TRP A 109 9.41 -2.62 4.69
CA TRP A 109 8.93 -2.63 3.31
C TRP A 109 9.13 -4.00 2.67
N LEU A 110 8.11 -4.52 1.99
CA LEU A 110 8.21 -5.68 1.11
C LEU A 110 8.67 -5.22 -0.28
N ILE A 111 9.68 -5.89 -0.83
CA ILE A 111 10.36 -5.47 -2.06
C ILE A 111 9.99 -6.41 -3.22
N PRO A 112 9.52 -5.90 -4.38
CA PRO A 112 9.23 -6.73 -5.54
C PRO A 112 10.51 -7.38 -6.12
N PRO A 113 10.40 -8.50 -6.85
CA PRO A 113 11.54 -9.15 -7.48
C PRO A 113 12.13 -8.31 -8.64
N GLY A 114 13.43 -8.49 -8.93
CA GLY A 114 14.10 -7.89 -10.09
C GLY A 114 15.05 -6.69 -9.85
N GLY A 115 15.44 -6.40 -8.60
CA GLY A 115 16.42 -5.33 -8.27
C GLY A 115 17.87 -5.66 -8.62
N GLU A 116 18.81 -4.73 -8.37
CA GLU A 116 20.24 -4.82 -8.80
C GLU A 116 21.00 -6.07 -8.28
N ASP A 117 20.51 -6.75 -7.23
CA ASP A 117 21.11 -7.97 -6.68
C ASP A 117 20.74 -9.27 -7.45
N LEU A 118 20.68 -9.22 -8.77
CA LEU A 118 20.47 -10.41 -9.62
C LEU A 118 21.73 -11.29 -9.67
N THR A 119 22.13 -11.84 -8.53
CA THR A 119 22.89 -13.10 -8.50
C THR A 119 21.98 -14.31 -8.73
N ASP A 120 20.66 -14.13 -8.61
CA ASP A 120 19.66 -15.12 -8.99
C ASP A 120 19.47 -15.14 -10.51
N ALA A 121 20.30 -15.94 -11.18
CA ALA A 121 20.22 -16.27 -12.60
C ALA A 121 18.93 -17.05 -13.01
N GLY A 122 17.95 -17.17 -12.11
CA GLY A 122 16.87 -18.15 -12.20
C GLY A 122 15.60 -17.70 -12.94
N ASP A 123 15.21 -16.43 -12.88
CA ASP A 123 13.94 -16.03 -13.49
C ASP A 123 13.93 -14.57 -13.95
N ARG A 124 14.46 -14.33 -15.16
CA ARG A 124 14.36 -13.03 -15.85
C ARG A 124 12.91 -12.63 -16.20
N LYS A 125 11.91 -13.47 -15.92
CA LYS A 125 10.53 -13.26 -16.39
C LYS A 125 9.74 -12.23 -15.57
N SER A 126 10.10 -11.92 -14.34
CA SER A 126 9.37 -10.94 -13.51
C SER A 126 10.28 -9.84 -12.97
N ASN A 127 10.70 -8.91 -13.84
CA ASN A 127 11.43 -7.71 -13.43
C ASN A 127 10.48 -6.60 -12.92
N VAL A 128 9.58 -6.95 -12.01
CA VAL A 128 8.55 -6.01 -11.52
C VAL A 128 9.19 -4.82 -10.82
N TYR A 129 10.30 -5.03 -10.09
CA TYR A 129 11.07 -3.95 -9.49
C TYR A 129 11.57 -2.97 -10.55
N GLY A 130 12.33 -3.44 -11.56
CA GLY A 130 12.89 -2.57 -12.58
C GLY A 130 11.82 -1.87 -13.42
N GLN A 131 10.74 -2.57 -13.75
CA GLN A 131 9.59 -2.02 -14.48
C GLN A 131 8.87 -0.94 -13.69
N THR A 132 8.59 -1.19 -12.41
CA THR A 132 7.96 -0.20 -11.53
C THR A 132 8.87 1.01 -11.32
N LEU A 133 10.18 0.79 -11.14
CA LEU A 133 11.15 1.87 -10.97
C LEU A 133 11.19 2.80 -12.19
N GLN A 134 11.11 2.25 -13.41
CA GLN A 134 11.02 3.06 -14.63
C GLN A 134 9.76 3.93 -14.65
N VAL A 135 8.61 3.39 -14.23
CA VAL A 135 7.35 4.16 -14.13
C VAL A 135 7.49 5.27 -13.08
N ILE A 136 8.03 4.98 -11.90
CA ILE A 136 8.28 5.97 -10.84
C ILE A 136 9.20 7.10 -11.36
N ASP A 137 10.28 6.75 -12.05
CA ASP A 137 11.25 7.70 -12.58
C ASP A 137 10.65 8.62 -13.65
N GLU A 138 9.83 8.07 -14.55
CA GLU A 138 9.11 8.86 -15.55
C GLU A 138 8.11 9.82 -14.90
N LEU A 139 7.28 9.32 -13.99
CA LEU A 139 6.29 10.14 -13.29
C LEU A 139 6.97 11.26 -12.49
N SER A 140 8.06 10.93 -11.78
CA SER A 140 8.86 11.90 -11.03
C SER A 140 9.46 12.98 -11.93
N GLY A 141 10.00 12.59 -13.09
CA GLY A 141 10.58 13.52 -14.06
C GLY A 141 9.54 14.41 -14.76
N ARG A 142 8.36 13.85 -15.06
CA ARG A 142 7.29 14.56 -15.77
C ARG A 142 6.52 15.53 -14.87
N PHE A 143 6.20 15.11 -13.63
CA PHE A 143 5.29 15.85 -12.75
C PHE A 143 5.98 16.53 -11.57
N GLY A 144 7.28 16.33 -11.39
CA GLY A 144 8.03 16.91 -10.28
C GLY A 144 7.68 16.24 -8.96
N GLY A 145 8.37 15.15 -8.66
CA GLY A 145 8.27 14.41 -7.40
C GLY A 145 9.60 13.77 -7.01
N PRO A 146 9.75 13.31 -5.76
CA PRO A 146 10.95 12.58 -5.37
C PRO A 146 10.94 11.19 -6.02
N LYS A 147 12.13 10.73 -6.40
CA LYS A 147 12.36 9.33 -6.78
C LYS A 147 12.46 8.45 -5.53
N PHE A 148 11.98 7.23 -5.63
CA PHE A 148 12.05 6.23 -4.56
C PHE A 148 12.03 4.82 -5.16
N ILE A 149 12.35 3.81 -4.35
CA ILE A 149 12.32 2.42 -4.81
C ILE A 149 10.91 1.83 -4.73
N PRO A 150 10.52 0.91 -5.63
CA PRO A 150 9.27 0.16 -5.51
C PRO A 150 9.18 -0.62 -4.19
N HIS A 151 8.10 -0.45 -3.45
CA HIS A 151 7.86 -1.17 -2.20
C HIS A 151 6.38 -1.22 -1.81
N ILE A 152 6.03 -2.19 -0.97
CA ILE A 152 4.75 -2.25 -0.23
C ILE A 152 5.06 -2.12 1.26
N THR A 153 4.40 -1.20 1.97
CA THR A 153 4.63 -1.06 3.42
C THR A 153 4.02 -2.23 4.19
N VAL A 154 4.85 -2.94 4.96
CA VAL A 154 4.43 -4.02 5.89
C VAL A 154 4.09 -3.42 7.26
N VAL A 155 5.01 -2.62 7.81
CA VAL A 155 4.81 -1.87 9.06
C VAL A 155 5.44 -0.49 8.90
N GLY A 156 4.63 0.57 9.00
CA GLY A 156 5.09 1.96 8.98
C GLY A 156 5.05 2.61 10.36
N GLY A 157 5.65 3.79 10.48
CA GLY A 157 5.55 4.63 11.68
C GLY A 157 6.27 4.09 12.91
N ILE A 158 7.24 3.21 12.73
CA ILE A 158 8.07 2.65 13.80
C ILE A 158 8.93 3.79 14.38
N GLN A 159 8.89 4.03 15.69
CA GLN A 159 9.68 5.08 16.33
C GLN A 159 10.78 4.47 17.18
N VAL A 160 12.01 5.00 17.06
CA VAL A 160 13.16 4.61 17.89
C VAL A 160 13.91 5.85 18.39
N ASP A 161 14.51 5.75 19.57
CA ASP A 161 15.18 6.86 20.25
C ASP A 161 16.69 6.94 19.90
N SER A 162 17.23 5.94 19.19
CA SER A 162 18.64 5.90 18.80
C SER A 162 18.94 4.95 17.63
N GLU A 163 20.10 5.14 16.99
CA GLU A 163 20.64 4.20 16.00
C GLU A 163 20.91 2.81 16.59
N LYS A 164 21.33 2.74 17.86
CA LYS A 164 21.53 1.46 18.55
C LYS A 164 20.23 0.65 18.60
N GLU A 165 19.13 1.30 18.96
CA GLU A 165 17.82 0.66 18.98
C GLU A 165 17.37 0.23 17.58
N ALA A 166 17.60 1.06 16.55
CA ALA A 166 17.34 0.68 15.16
C ALA A 166 18.12 -0.58 14.74
N ASN A 167 19.38 -0.71 15.15
CA ASN A 167 20.21 -1.89 14.89
C ASN A 167 19.72 -3.12 15.68
N ASP A 168 19.36 -2.94 16.95
CA ASP A 168 18.79 -4.01 17.78
C ASP A 168 17.47 -4.55 17.17
N LEU A 169 16.61 -3.66 16.64
CA LEU A 169 15.41 -4.03 15.89
C LEU A 169 15.74 -4.73 14.56
N SER A 170 16.73 -4.22 13.82
CA SER A 170 17.18 -4.84 12.55
C SER A 170 17.58 -6.30 12.75
N LYS A 171 18.37 -6.57 13.80
CA LYS A 171 18.77 -7.93 14.16
C LYS A 171 17.57 -8.81 14.51
N ARG A 172 16.67 -8.32 15.36
CA ARG A 172 15.47 -9.06 15.77
C ARG A 172 14.56 -9.40 14.59
N LEU A 173 14.35 -8.45 13.68
CA LEU A 173 13.58 -8.67 12.46
C LEU A 173 14.26 -9.71 11.56
N SER A 174 15.57 -9.60 11.36
CA SER A 174 16.33 -10.56 10.54
C SER A 174 16.24 -11.98 11.08
N GLU A 175 16.36 -12.17 12.41
CA GLU A 175 16.27 -13.49 13.05
C GLU A 175 14.83 -14.01 13.06
N GLY A 176 13.85 -13.14 13.33
CA GLY A 176 12.46 -13.53 13.47
C GLY A 176 11.71 -13.77 12.15
N LEU A 177 12.20 -13.23 11.03
CA LEU A 177 11.61 -13.39 9.70
C LEU A 177 12.33 -14.43 8.82
N ALA A 178 13.46 -14.98 9.28
CA ALA A 178 14.17 -16.02 8.56
C ALA A 178 13.28 -17.26 8.37
N GLY A 179 13.22 -17.80 7.14
CA GLY A 179 12.39 -18.95 6.81
C GLY A 179 10.87 -18.70 6.80
N PHE A 180 10.43 -17.44 6.79
CA PHE A 180 9.01 -17.08 6.63
C PHE A 180 8.41 -17.61 5.31
N GLY A 181 9.20 -17.62 4.24
CA GLY A 181 8.82 -18.05 2.90
C GLY A 181 8.43 -16.91 1.96
N THR A 182 7.73 -17.26 0.87
CA THR A 182 7.31 -16.32 -0.18
C THR A 182 5.96 -15.66 0.14
N VAL A 183 5.85 -14.38 -0.14
CA VAL A 183 4.63 -13.59 -0.02
C VAL A 183 4.00 -13.43 -1.40
N GLN A 184 2.73 -13.81 -1.56
CA GLN A 184 1.98 -13.58 -2.79
C GLN A 184 1.41 -12.15 -2.76
N CYS A 185 1.63 -11.40 -3.84
CA CYS A 185 1.13 -10.05 -4.02
C CYS A 185 0.29 -10.01 -5.29
N ASP A 186 -1.03 -9.88 -5.15
CA ASP A 186 -1.96 -9.71 -6.27
C ASP A 186 -2.48 -8.27 -6.28
N PHE A 187 -2.67 -7.67 -7.44
CA PHE A 187 -3.06 -6.27 -7.59
C PHE A 187 -4.38 -6.15 -8.34
N ARG A 188 -5.21 -5.21 -7.88
CA ARG A 188 -6.52 -4.95 -8.49
C ARG A 188 -6.39 -3.91 -9.61
N ASP A 189 -6.05 -2.69 -9.23
CA ASP A 189 -6.08 -1.52 -10.09
C ASP A 189 -5.17 -0.40 -9.57
N ILE A 190 -5.11 0.71 -10.29
CA ILE A 190 -4.47 1.97 -9.87
C ILE A 190 -5.50 2.87 -9.19
N LEU A 191 -5.19 3.32 -7.98
CA LEU A 191 -5.96 4.32 -7.26
C LEU A 191 -5.27 5.68 -7.35
N GLN A 192 -6.08 6.73 -7.47
CA GLN A 192 -5.65 8.11 -7.29
C GLN A 192 -6.06 8.56 -5.89
N GLU A 193 -5.08 8.93 -5.08
CA GLU A 193 -5.30 9.34 -3.69
C GLU A 193 -4.80 10.79 -3.50
N PRO A 194 -5.49 11.78 -4.11
CA PRO A 194 -5.03 13.18 -4.16
C PRO A 194 -4.97 13.85 -2.79
N GLY A 195 -5.54 13.25 -1.74
CA GLY A 195 -5.78 13.90 -0.46
C GLY A 195 -4.78 13.57 0.64
N CYS A 196 -3.87 12.61 0.44
CA CYS A 196 -3.21 12.02 1.59
C CYS A 196 -1.74 11.62 1.37
N TRP A 197 -0.88 12.10 2.28
CA TRP A 197 0.54 11.74 2.37
C TRP A 197 1.35 12.01 1.09
N ASN A 198 0.79 12.84 0.20
CA ASN A 198 1.24 13.11 -1.16
C ASN A 198 1.38 11.83 -2.01
N GLN A 199 0.68 10.73 -1.71
CA GLN A 199 0.76 9.50 -2.50
C GLN A 199 -0.27 9.50 -3.63
N ALA A 200 -0.07 10.39 -4.60
CA ALA A 200 -1.05 10.68 -5.63
C ALA A 200 -1.45 9.47 -6.50
N LEU A 201 -0.53 8.53 -6.76
CA LEU A 201 -0.79 7.37 -7.61
C LEU A 201 -0.25 6.08 -6.94
N ILE A 202 -1.13 5.10 -6.74
CA ILE A 202 -0.79 3.83 -6.07
C ILE A 202 -1.37 2.64 -6.81
N LEU A 203 -0.69 1.49 -6.78
CA LEU A 203 -1.23 0.20 -7.17
C LEU A 203 -1.89 -0.47 -5.96
N GLU A 204 -3.21 -0.67 -6.00
CA GLU A 204 -3.96 -1.35 -4.94
C GLU A 204 -3.61 -2.85 -4.92
N MET A 205 -3.05 -3.31 -3.82
CA MET A 205 -2.79 -4.73 -3.59
C MET A 205 -4.01 -5.36 -2.90
N ILE A 206 -4.39 -6.55 -3.37
CA ILE A 206 -5.32 -7.43 -2.69
C ILE A 206 -4.54 -8.14 -1.57
N PRO A 207 -4.90 -7.95 -0.29
CA PRO A 207 -4.17 -8.57 0.82
C PRO A 207 -4.28 -10.09 0.75
N SER A 208 -3.16 -10.76 0.50
CA SER A 208 -3.07 -12.22 0.59
C SER A 208 -2.95 -12.67 2.05
N LYS A 209 -3.29 -13.94 2.31
CA LYS A 209 -3.14 -14.53 3.65
C LYS A 209 -1.69 -14.41 4.16
N THR A 210 -0.72 -14.73 3.30
CA THR A 210 0.70 -14.70 3.68
C THR A 210 1.20 -13.28 3.94
N PHE A 211 0.67 -12.28 3.24
CA PHE A 211 1.00 -10.88 3.53
C PHE A 211 0.43 -10.40 4.87
N VAL A 212 -0.80 -10.80 5.22
CA VAL A 212 -1.39 -10.48 6.53
C VAL A 212 -0.60 -11.15 7.66
N GLU A 213 -0.24 -12.42 7.51
CA GLU A 213 0.60 -13.15 8.47
C GLU A 213 1.97 -12.48 8.65
N LEU A 214 2.59 -11.99 7.56
CA LEU A 214 3.84 -11.23 7.62
C LEU A 214 3.67 -9.93 8.42
N CYS A 215 2.59 -9.19 8.16
CA CYS A 215 2.27 -7.96 8.89
C CYS A 215 2.12 -8.22 10.39
N GLU A 216 1.39 -9.27 10.77
CA GLU A 216 1.16 -9.67 12.17
C GLU A 216 2.47 -10.08 12.84
N LEU A 217 3.25 -10.97 12.23
CA LEU A 217 4.55 -11.38 12.76
C LEU A 217 5.49 -10.20 12.93
N SER A 218 5.57 -9.31 11.93
CA SER A 218 6.43 -8.13 11.98
C SER A 218 6.05 -7.19 13.13
N ARG A 219 4.75 -6.93 13.34
CA ARG A 219 4.28 -6.12 14.48
C ARG A 219 4.64 -6.75 15.82
N ARG A 220 4.53 -8.07 15.95
CA ARG A 220 4.95 -8.80 17.16
C ARG A 220 6.44 -8.61 17.45
N LEU A 221 7.29 -8.80 16.45
CA LEU A 221 8.73 -8.60 16.59
C LEU A 221 9.08 -7.15 16.98
N LEU A 222 8.30 -6.19 16.51
CA LEU A 222 8.46 -4.77 16.81
C LEU A 222 7.81 -4.32 18.13
N ASN A 223 7.16 -5.22 18.88
CA ASN A 223 6.35 -4.87 20.06
C ASN A 223 5.28 -3.80 19.75
N MET A 224 4.70 -3.86 18.55
CA MET A 224 3.65 -2.97 18.05
C MET A 224 2.31 -3.69 17.89
N GLU A 225 2.09 -4.75 18.67
CA GLU A 225 0.78 -5.38 18.78
C GLU A 225 -0.22 -4.35 19.32
N GLN A 226 -1.41 -4.30 18.73
CA GLN A 226 -2.50 -3.46 19.20
C GLN A 226 -3.68 -4.36 19.51
N GLU A 227 -4.39 -4.06 20.60
CA GLU A 227 -5.63 -4.75 20.95
C GLU A 227 -6.75 -4.25 20.00
N GLY A 228 -7.21 -5.12 19.08
CA GLY A 228 -8.38 -4.87 18.22
C GLY A 228 -8.18 -5.15 16.72
N ASP A 229 -9.29 -5.31 15.99
CA ASP A 229 -9.32 -5.79 14.59
C ASP A 229 -8.85 -4.78 13.52
N CYS A 230 -8.48 -3.55 13.86
CA CYS A 230 -8.71 -2.40 12.96
C CYS A 230 -7.47 -1.68 12.38
N ILE A 231 -6.25 -2.27 12.33
CA ILE A 231 -5.05 -1.47 11.98
C ILE A 231 -4.10 -2.14 10.97
N THR A 232 -4.48 -3.26 10.34
CA THR A 232 -3.58 -3.86 9.35
C THR A 232 -3.23 -2.87 8.24
N PHE A 233 -4.22 -2.08 7.79
CA PHE A 233 -4.07 -1.02 6.78
C PHE A 233 -4.69 0.29 7.29
N PRO A 234 -3.91 1.14 7.98
CA PRO A 234 -4.44 2.39 8.49
C PRO A 234 -4.89 3.33 7.35
N PRO A 235 -5.77 4.30 7.65
CA PRO A 235 -6.01 5.41 6.74
C PRO A 235 -4.69 6.08 6.34
N PRO A 236 -4.60 6.65 5.14
CA PRO A 236 -5.74 7.07 4.31
C PRO A 236 -6.27 6.01 3.34
N ALA A 237 -5.41 5.21 2.72
CA ALA A 237 -5.80 4.29 1.66
C ALA A 237 -6.64 3.10 2.17
N GLY A 238 -6.41 2.67 3.42
CA GLY A 238 -7.14 1.53 4.00
C GLY A 238 -6.85 0.19 3.32
N VAL A 239 -5.84 0.14 2.44
CA VAL A 239 -5.43 -1.03 1.66
C VAL A 239 -3.90 -1.09 1.54
N PRO A 240 -3.31 -2.28 1.46
CA PRO A 240 -1.91 -2.39 1.09
C PRO A 240 -1.74 -1.97 -0.37
N HIS A 241 -0.63 -1.31 -0.67
CA HIS A 241 -0.41 -0.76 -1.99
C HIS A 241 1.09 -0.56 -2.27
N MET A 242 1.40 -0.40 -3.55
CA MET A 242 2.72 0.02 -4.02
C MET A 242 2.60 1.39 -4.68
N SER A 243 3.27 2.40 -4.13
CA SER A 243 3.19 3.75 -4.68
C SER A 243 3.95 3.86 -6.01
N LEU A 244 3.38 4.62 -6.95
CA LEU A 244 4.01 4.95 -8.23
C LEU A 244 4.47 6.42 -8.29
N PHE A 245 3.84 7.31 -7.51
CA PHE A 245 4.20 8.72 -7.53
C PHE A 245 3.90 9.41 -6.20
N TYR A 246 4.84 10.26 -5.77
CA TYR A 246 4.67 11.17 -4.65
C TYR A 246 4.60 12.63 -5.13
N GLY A 247 3.47 13.30 -4.90
CA GLY A 247 3.22 14.68 -5.32
C GLY A 247 1.72 14.97 -5.41
N ASP A 248 1.38 16.04 -6.10
CA ASP A 248 0.01 16.36 -6.47
C ASP A 248 -0.47 15.42 -7.59
N SER A 249 -1.77 15.09 -7.65
CA SER A 249 -2.29 14.12 -8.64
C SER A 249 -1.80 14.45 -10.06
N PRO A 250 -0.99 13.58 -10.69
CA PRO A 250 -0.43 13.83 -12.02
C PRO A 250 -1.50 13.72 -13.11
N LEU A 251 -2.59 13.04 -12.79
CA LEU A 251 -3.71 12.81 -13.67
C LEU A 251 -4.66 14.00 -13.48
N ASP A 252 -4.67 14.91 -14.47
CA ASP A 252 -5.80 15.82 -14.62
C ASP A 252 -7.04 14.95 -14.80
N GLY A 253 -8.22 15.39 -14.34
CA GLY A 253 -9.42 14.54 -14.35
C GLY A 253 -9.86 14.01 -15.73
N SER A 254 -9.13 14.32 -16.80
CA SER A 254 -9.28 13.79 -18.17
C SER A 254 -8.45 12.55 -18.48
N ASP A 255 -7.48 12.14 -17.65
CA ASP A 255 -6.72 10.92 -17.90
C ASP A 255 -7.63 9.68 -17.75
N SER A 256 -8.04 9.18 -18.91
CA SER A 256 -8.95 8.06 -19.09
C SER A 256 -8.38 6.77 -18.52
N GLN A 257 -9.26 5.79 -18.26
CA GLN A 257 -8.91 4.41 -17.87
C GLN A 257 -7.68 3.86 -18.63
N THR A 258 -7.52 4.25 -19.90
CA THR A 258 -6.37 3.92 -20.76
C THR A 258 -5.01 4.27 -20.17
N GLY A 259 -4.88 5.40 -19.46
CA GLY A 259 -3.61 5.79 -18.83
C GLY A 259 -3.27 4.89 -17.63
N ARG A 260 -4.28 4.46 -16.87
CA ARG A 260 -4.09 3.51 -15.76
C ARG A 260 -3.70 2.13 -16.27
N ASP A 261 -4.39 1.68 -17.32
CA ASP A 261 -4.12 0.40 -17.96
C ASP A 261 -2.69 0.37 -18.56
N ASP A 262 -2.22 1.48 -19.13
CA ASP A 262 -0.85 1.62 -19.62
C ASP A 262 0.19 1.44 -18.50
N TYR A 263 0.05 2.14 -17.37
CA TYR A 263 0.99 1.96 -16.25
C TYR A 263 0.98 0.54 -15.69
N LEU A 264 -0.20 -0.09 -15.56
CA LEU A 264 -0.28 -1.50 -15.14
C LEU A 264 0.44 -2.42 -16.12
N ALA A 265 0.20 -2.24 -17.42
CA ALA A 265 0.84 -3.02 -18.46
C ALA A 265 2.36 -2.81 -18.50
N ARG A 266 2.84 -1.61 -18.15
CA ARG A 266 4.28 -1.33 -18.05
C ARG A 266 4.91 -1.99 -16.83
N VAL A 267 4.20 -2.06 -15.70
CA VAL A 267 4.66 -2.70 -14.45
C VAL A 267 4.69 -4.22 -14.57
N PHE A 268 3.63 -4.82 -15.10
CA PHE A 268 3.45 -6.28 -15.12
C PHE A 268 3.75 -6.91 -16.49
N GLY A 269 3.95 -6.09 -17.54
CA GLY A 269 4.07 -6.54 -18.92
C GLY A 269 2.74 -6.49 -19.68
N THR A 270 2.83 -6.32 -21.00
CA THR A 270 1.74 -6.62 -21.93
C THR A 270 1.94 -8.05 -22.40
N ASP A 271 1.05 -8.99 -22.06
CA ASP A 271 1.06 -10.26 -22.77
C ASP A 271 0.61 -9.99 -24.21
N SER A 272 1.60 -9.98 -25.11
CA SER A 272 1.45 -9.68 -26.53
C SER A 272 0.51 -10.65 -27.27
N ASN A 273 -0.05 -11.64 -26.58
CA ASN A 273 -0.95 -12.66 -27.12
C ASN A 273 -2.43 -12.46 -26.75
N GLY A 274 -2.80 -11.45 -25.96
CA GLY A 274 -4.22 -11.09 -25.74
C GLY A 274 -5.10 -12.21 -25.18
N ILE A 275 -4.50 -13.24 -24.56
CA ILE A 275 -5.19 -14.38 -23.97
C ILE A 275 -4.61 -14.59 -22.58
N GLY A 276 -5.30 -14.04 -21.58
CA GLY A 276 -5.09 -14.38 -20.18
C GLY A 276 -5.22 -13.16 -19.28
N ASP A 277 -6.02 -13.29 -18.22
CA ASP A 277 -5.82 -12.59 -16.95
C ASP A 277 -4.45 -12.99 -16.37
N ASP A 278 -3.37 -12.77 -17.10
CA ASP A 278 -2.02 -12.97 -16.62
C ASP A 278 -1.86 -11.99 -15.45
N LYS A 279 -1.79 -12.63 -14.28
CA LYS A 279 -2.17 -12.02 -13.02
C LYS A 279 -1.24 -10.83 -12.78
N LYS A 280 -1.81 -9.64 -12.60
CA LYS A 280 -1.17 -8.44 -12.02
C LYS A 280 -0.62 -8.81 -10.64
N SER A 281 0.49 -9.52 -10.60
CA SER A 281 0.92 -10.24 -9.42
C SER A 281 2.40 -10.56 -9.46
N PHE A 282 2.98 -10.74 -8.28
CA PHE A 282 4.32 -11.29 -8.12
C PHE A 282 4.41 -12.00 -6.78
N GLN A 283 5.51 -12.74 -6.60
CA GLN A 283 5.93 -13.24 -5.31
C GLN A 283 7.16 -12.48 -4.84
N SER A 284 7.19 -12.13 -3.56
CA SER A 284 8.35 -11.51 -2.92
C SER A 284 8.85 -12.39 -1.78
N HIS A 285 10.16 -12.39 -1.58
CA HIS A 285 10.83 -13.07 -0.48
C HIS A 285 11.86 -12.14 0.18
N ARG A 286 11.68 -10.82 0.06
CA ARG A 286 12.60 -9.81 0.60
C ARG A 286 11.81 -8.70 1.28
N VAL A 287 12.24 -8.35 2.49
CA VAL A 287 11.82 -7.13 3.16
C VAL A 287 13.02 -6.28 3.53
N MET A 288 12.86 -4.97 3.53
CA MET A 288 13.90 -4.03 3.95
C MET A 288 13.38 -3.14 5.06
N LEU A 289 14.20 -2.92 6.09
CA LEU A 289 13.95 -1.89 7.08
C LEU A 289 14.60 -0.58 6.61
N TRP A 290 13.82 0.48 6.55
CA TRP A 290 14.25 1.79 6.10
C TRP A 290 14.16 2.82 7.20
N LYS A 291 15.12 3.74 7.24
CA LYS A 291 14.99 5.01 7.95
C LYS A 291 14.20 5.97 7.08
N THR A 292 13.08 6.48 7.60
CA THR A 292 12.10 7.31 6.89
C THR A 292 11.85 8.66 7.60
N ASP A 293 12.93 9.25 8.13
CA ASP A 293 12.90 10.55 8.80
C ASP A 293 13.70 11.59 7.99
N PRO A 294 13.10 12.73 7.59
CA PRO A 294 11.72 13.14 7.84
C PRO A 294 10.69 12.36 7.01
N SER A 295 9.51 12.09 7.57
CA SER A 295 8.46 11.29 6.89
C SER A 295 7.60 12.08 5.90
N SER A 296 8.02 13.29 5.54
CA SER A 296 7.37 14.09 4.50
C SER A 296 7.83 13.64 3.11
N ALA A 297 7.05 13.96 2.07
CA ALA A 297 7.45 13.72 0.68
C ALA A 297 8.79 14.41 0.33
N SER A 298 9.02 15.62 0.85
CA SER A 298 10.31 16.32 0.70
C SER A 298 11.49 15.61 1.38
N GLY A 299 11.22 14.72 2.33
CA GLY A 299 12.22 13.94 3.05
C GLY A 299 12.63 12.65 2.35
N VAL A 300 11.89 12.22 1.31
CA VAL A 300 12.13 10.96 0.60
C VAL A 300 13.57 10.81 0.10
N PRO A 301 14.26 11.84 -0.43
CA PRO A 301 15.67 11.72 -0.81
C PRO A 301 16.64 11.40 0.34
N GLU A 302 16.26 11.66 1.59
CA GLU A 302 17.05 11.37 2.79
C GLU A 302 16.80 9.97 3.36
N TRP A 303 15.78 9.27 2.85
CA TRP A 303 15.45 7.93 3.30
C TRP A 303 16.55 6.95 2.87
N LYS A 304 16.91 6.05 3.77
CA LYS A 304 17.99 5.10 3.54
C LYS A 304 17.71 3.72 4.10
N PRO A 305 18.16 2.65 3.43
CA PRO A 305 18.02 1.30 3.95
C PRO A 305 18.92 1.12 5.19
N LEU A 306 18.44 0.35 6.16
CA LEU A 306 19.19 -0.08 7.33
C LEU A 306 19.61 -1.54 7.21
N ILE A 307 18.68 -2.41 6.80
CA ILE A 307 18.93 -3.83 6.57
C ILE A 307 18.01 -4.35 5.47
N ASP A 308 18.52 -5.32 4.72
CA ASP A 308 17.77 -6.12 3.76
C ASP A 308 17.71 -7.56 4.26
N ILE A 309 16.51 -8.13 4.29
CA ILE A 309 16.19 -9.39 4.96
C ILE A 309 15.55 -10.33 3.95
N GLY A 310 16.22 -11.45 3.70
CA GLY A 310 15.65 -12.58 2.98
C GLY A 310 14.65 -13.34 3.86
N LEU A 311 13.51 -13.71 3.27
CA LEU A 311 12.46 -14.46 3.94
C LEU A 311 12.58 -15.99 3.74
N LEU A 312 13.47 -16.46 2.86
CA LEU A 312 13.68 -17.89 2.59
C LEU A 312 14.54 -18.58 3.66
#